data_AF-A0A2T3JCM2-F1
#
_entry.id   AF-A0A2T3JCM2-F1
#
_cell.length_a   1.000
_cell.length_b   1.000
_cell.length_c   1.000
_cell.angle_alpha   90.00
_cell.angle_beta   90.00
_cell.angle_gamma   90.00
#
_symmetry.space_group_name_H-M   'P 1'
#
loop_
_entity.id
_entity.type
_entity.pdbx_description
1 polymer ?
#
loop_
_entity_poly.entity_id
_entity_poly.type
_entity_poly.pdbx_seq_one_letter_code
_entity_poly.pdbx_strand_id
1 'polypeptide(L)'
;MLVEKIIEQLRDHPATRTELTVSVGGASKRGVHGRLQMLIARGFITRSNRKPYVYTLVTEVGLFIPCPACRRVRPCWVLTGGVCNYCRNLKGAWISKVEGAKEPIPKKQRAANTRAQQYNYDDAVSRAFHKLLRCASIGGA
;
A
#
# COMPACT_ATOMS: atom_id res chain seq x y z
N MET A 1 0.76 -5.14 -1.97
CA MET A 1 0.22 -3.85 -2.45
C MET A 1 1.10 -3.29 -3.57
N LEU A 2 0.55 -2.41 -4.43
CA LEU A 2 1.29 -1.72 -5.50
C LEU A 2 2.59 -1.05 -5.02
N VAL A 3 2.56 -0.41 -3.84
CA VAL A 3 3.72 0.31 -3.27
C VAL A 3 4.83 -0.65 -2.87
N GLU A 4 4.50 -1.78 -2.26
CA GLU A 4 5.47 -2.79 -1.82
C GLU A 4 6.26 -3.34 -3.00
N LYS A 5 5.57 -3.71 -4.08
CA LYS A 5 6.21 -4.20 -5.31
C LYS A 5 7.12 -3.15 -5.97
N ILE A 6 6.74 -1.86 -5.90
CA ILE A 6 7.60 -0.78 -6.40
C ILE A 6 8.87 -0.70 -5.55
N ILE A 7 8.74 -0.76 -4.22
CA ILE A 7 9.89 -0.69 -3.31
C ILE A 7 10.79 -1.92 -3.46
N GLU A 8 10.19 -3.12 -3.59
CA GLU A 8 10.91 -4.37 -3.85
C GLU A 8 11.83 -4.22 -5.07
N GLN A 9 11.28 -3.78 -6.20
CA GLN A 9 12.06 -3.56 -7.42
C GLN A 9 13.18 -2.53 -7.21
N LEU A 10 12.87 -1.44 -6.50
CA LEU A 10 13.81 -0.34 -6.28
C LEU A 10 14.91 -0.67 -5.25
N ARG A 11 14.75 -1.71 -4.43
CA ARG A 11 15.83 -2.26 -3.60
C ARG A 11 16.89 -2.93 -4.46
N ASP A 12 16.45 -3.71 -5.44
CA ASP A 12 17.34 -4.50 -6.27
C ASP A 12 18.13 -3.60 -7.21
N HIS A 13 17.45 -2.67 -7.89
CA HIS A 13 18.11 -1.70 -8.76
C HIS A 13 17.25 -0.45 -9.05
N PRO A 14 17.87 0.67 -9.43
CA PRO A 14 17.15 1.81 -10.00
C PRO A 14 16.34 1.40 -11.23
N ALA A 15 15.11 1.89 -11.36
CA ALA A 15 14.20 1.44 -12.41
C ALA A 15 13.43 2.60 -13.04
N THR A 16 13.05 2.44 -14.31
CA THR A 16 12.17 3.37 -15.01
C THR A 16 10.70 3.14 -14.65
N ARG A 17 9.84 4.12 -14.90
CA ARG A 17 8.37 3.95 -14.72
C ARG A 17 7.84 2.76 -15.53
N THR A 18 8.39 2.53 -16.73
CA THR A 18 7.95 1.45 -17.61
C THR A 18 8.29 0.10 -17.00
N GLU A 19 9.53 -0.08 -16.55
CA GLU A 19 9.98 -1.28 -15.84
C GLU A 19 9.11 -1.54 -14.60
N LEU A 20 8.91 -0.53 -13.76
CA LEU A 20 8.05 -0.64 -12.58
C LEU A 20 6.60 -1.01 -12.92
N THR A 21 6.09 -0.55 -14.06
CA THR A 21 4.73 -0.93 -14.48
C THR A 21 4.66 -2.40 -14.89
N VAL A 22 5.70 -2.90 -15.57
CA VAL A 22 5.81 -4.31 -15.97
C VAL A 22 5.97 -5.20 -14.73
N SER A 23 6.94 -4.89 -13.86
CA SER A 23 7.27 -5.71 -12.67
C SER A 23 6.11 -5.83 -11.69
N VAL A 24 5.34 -4.75 -11.48
CA VAL A 24 4.22 -4.78 -10.55
C VAL A 24 3.12 -5.75 -10.99
N GLY A 25 2.86 -5.85 -12.29
CA GLY A 25 1.78 -6.65 -12.88
C GLY A 25 0.37 -6.19 -12.47
N GLY A 26 -0.53 -5.99 -13.43
CA GLY A 26 -1.94 -5.68 -13.15
C GLY A 26 -2.26 -4.25 -12.66
N ALA A 27 -1.27 -3.36 -12.57
CA ALA A 27 -1.48 -1.94 -12.26
C ALA A 27 -1.44 -1.07 -13.51
N SER A 28 -2.33 -0.07 -13.60
CA SER A 28 -2.29 0.89 -14.70
C SER A 28 -1.08 1.82 -14.60
N LYS A 29 -0.55 2.27 -15.76
CA LYS A 29 0.53 3.28 -15.82
C LYS A 29 0.23 4.53 -14.97
N ARG A 30 -1.04 4.94 -14.93
CA ARG A 30 -1.52 6.07 -14.11
C ARG A 30 -1.45 5.75 -12.61
N GLY A 31 -1.83 4.53 -12.21
CA GLY A 31 -1.72 4.07 -10.83
C GLY A 31 -0.27 4.05 -10.34
N VAL A 32 0.64 3.50 -11.14
CA VAL A 32 2.09 3.48 -10.84
C VAL A 32 2.63 4.91 -10.72
N HIS A 33 2.33 5.78 -11.68
CA HIS A 33 2.75 7.18 -11.64
C HIS A 33 2.26 7.90 -10.38
N GLY A 34 1.00 7.71 -9.99
CA GLY A 34 0.45 8.30 -8.76
C GLY A 34 1.19 7.84 -7.51
N ARG A 35 1.58 6.57 -7.42
CA ARG A 35 2.39 6.07 -6.28
C ARG A 35 3.80 6.64 -6.28
N LEU A 36 4.44 6.75 -7.44
CA LEU A 36 5.76 7.35 -7.56
C LEU A 36 5.76 8.81 -7.11
N GLN A 37 4.76 9.60 -7.49
CA GLN A 37 4.61 10.97 -7.01
C GLN A 37 4.47 11.04 -5.48
N MET A 38 3.67 10.14 -4.89
CA MET A 38 3.53 10.09 -3.43
C MET A 38 4.81 9.70 -2.69
N LEU A 39 5.61 8.80 -3.27
CA LEU A 39 6.89 8.36 -2.72
C LEU A 39 7.95 9.48 -2.81
N ILE A 40 8.01 10.20 -3.94
CA ILE A 40 8.89 11.36 -4.13
C ILE A 40 8.52 12.48 -3.15
N ALA A 41 7.24 12.84 -3.08
CA ALA A 41 6.76 13.93 -2.21
C ALA A 41 7.04 13.68 -0.72
N ARG A 42 7.35 12.44 -0.33
CA ARG A 42 7.67 12.04 1.05
C ARG A 42 9.13 11.65 1.24
N GLY A 43 9.96 11.82 0.22
CA GLY A 43 11.40 11.58 0.31
C GLY A 43 11.82 10.11 0.36
N PHE A 44 10.93 9.16 0.06
CA PHE A 44 11.28 7.73 0.07
C PHE A 44 12.04 7.31 -1.19
N ILE A 45 11.80 8.00 -2.31
CA ILE A 45 12.50 7.77 -3.57
C ILE A 45 12.90 9.11 -4.19
N THR A 46 13.93 9.09 -5.03
CA THR A 46 14.28 10.21 -5.92
C THR A 46 14.00 9.84 -7.37
N ARG A 47 14.06 10.85 -8.24
CA ARG A 47 13.93 10.71 -9.68
C ARG A 47 15.06 11.46 -10.37
N SER A 48 15.64 10.88 -11.41
CA SER A 48 16.61 11.59 -12.26
C SER A 48 16.00 12.83 -12.93
N ASN A 49 16.84 13.80 -13.28
CA ASN A 49 16.41 15.04 -13.93
C ASN A 49 16.28 14.92 -15.46
N ARG A 50 16.87 13.87 -16.06
CA ARG A 50 16.86 13.63 -17.50
C ARG A 50 15.98 12.44 -17.85
N LYS A 51 15.38 12.49 -19.05
CA LYS A 51 14.59 11.38 -19.60
C LYS A 51 15.55 10.33 -20.22
N PRO A 52 15.22 9.02 -20.09
CA PRO A 52 14.10 8.47 -19.34
C PRO A 52 14.30 8.67 -17.82
N TYR A 53 13.22 9.02 -17.13
CA TYR A 53 13.26 9.20 -15.69
C TYR A 53 13.51 7.87 -14.99
N VAL A 54 14.62 7.79 -14.26
CA VAL A 54 15.02 6.66 -13.42
C VAL A 54 14.66 7.01 -11.99
N TYR A 55 14.03 6.08 -11.29
CA TYR A 55 13.66 6.22 -9.90
C TYR A 55 14.61 5.38 -9.05
N THR A 56 15.02 5.93 -7.91
CA THR A 56 15.96 5.27 -6.99
C THR A 56 15.41 5.34 -5.58
N LEU A 57 15.55 4.25 -4.84
CA LEU A 57 15.19 4.20 -3.42
C LEU A 57 16.16 5.06 -2.60
N VAL A 58 15.63 5.91 -1.72
CA VAL A 58 16.43 6.74 -0.79
C VAL A 58 16.42 6.13 0.59
N THR A 59 15.22 5.80 1.09
CA THR A 59 15.04 5.21 2.40
C THR A 59 13.69 4.51 2.47
N GLU A 60 13.62 3.48 3.32
CA GLU A 60 12.38 2.79 3.68
C GLU A 60 11.97 3.03 5.13
N VAL A 61 12.84 3.68 5.90
CA VAL A 61 12.61 3.92 7.32
C VAL A 61 11.35 4.80 7.45
N GLY A 62 10.36 4.30 8.18
CA GLY A 62 9.09 5.00 8.36
C GLY A 62 8.14 4.98 7.16
N LEU A 63 8.50 4.30 6.05
CA LEU A 63 7.59 4.14 4.91
C LEU A 63 6.39 3.28 5.29
N PHE A 64 6.65 2.16 5.94
CA PHE A 64 5.65 1.19 6.36
C PHE A 64 5.56 1.19 7.87
N ILE A 65 4.41 1.62 8.40
CA ILE A 65 4.15 1.74 9.84
C ILE A 65 2.91 0.94 10.25
N PRO A 66 2.94 0.29 11.42
CA PRO A 66 1.78 -0.46 11.91
C PRO A 66 0.67 0.50 12.29
N CYS A 67 -0.55 0.22 11.81
CA CYS A 67 -1.74 0.88 12.35
C CYS A 67 -1.91 0.47 13.82
N PRO A 68 -2.00 1.41 14.78
CA PRO A 68 -2.14 1.08 16.20
C PRO A 68 -3.46 0.34 16.49
N ALA A 69 -4.52 0.56 15.71
CA ALA A 69 -5.83 -0.04 15.95
C ALA A 69 -5.95 -1.50 15.46
N CYS A 70 -5.41 -1.83 14.29
CA CYS A 70 -5.49 -3.21 13.74
C CYS A 70 -4.14 -3.93 13.64
N ARG A 71 -3.06 -3.28 14.07
CA ARG A 71 -1.66 -3.75 13.98
C ARG A 71 -1.18 -4.07 12.56
N ARG A 72 -2.02 -3.87 11.53
CA ARG A 72 -1.67 -4.08 10.13
C ARG A 72 -0.71 -2.99 9.67
N VAL A 73 0.38 -3.41 9.03
CA VAL A 73 1.38 -2.47 8.50
C VAL A 73 0.88 -1.84 7.21
N ARG A 74 1.10 -0.53 7.07
CA ARG A 74 0.59 0.26 5.97
C ARG A 74 1.57 1.36 5.57
N PRO A 75 1.51 1.86 4.32
CA PRO A 75 2.21 3.08 3.97
C PRO A 75 1.82 4.22 4.93
N CYS A 76 2.80 4.98 5.41
CA CYS A 76 2.58 5.96 6.48
C CYS A 76 1.47 6.97 6.18
N TRP A 77 1.29 7.32 4.92
CA TRP A 77 0.29 8.26 4.45
C TRP A 77 -1.14 7.74 4.42
N VAL A 78 -1.37 6.43 4.52
CA VAL A 78 -2.73 5.91 4.67
C VAL A 78 -3.16 5.83 6.14
N LEU A 79 -2.26 6.14 7.07
CA LEU A 79 -2.61 6.45 8.45
C LEU A 79 -2.97 7.93 8.51
N THR A 80 -4.19 8.23 8.92
CA THR A 80 -4.63 9.61 9.10
C THR A 80 -5.14 9.74 10.54
N GLY A 81 -4.66 10.74 11.28
CA GLY A 81 -4.92 10.83 12.73
C GLY A 81 -4.46 9.56 13.49
N GLY A 82 -3.38 8.93 13.04
CA GLY A 82 -2.82 7.73 13.66
C GLY A 82 -3.55 6.42 13.37
N VAL A 83 -4.62 6.36 12.57
CA VAL A 83 -5.33 5.11 12.23
C VAL A 83 -5.47 4.91 10.72
N CYS A 84 -5.48 3.66 10.26
CA CYS A 84 -5.63 3.38 8.84
C CYS A 84 -7.07 3.63 8.36
N ASN A 85 -7.22 3.96 7.08
CA ASN A 85 -8.53 4.18 6.46
C ASN A 85 -9.51 3.01 6.65
N TYR A 86 -9.01 1.77 6.74
CA TYR A 86 -9.86 0.61 7.07
C TYR A 86 -10.48 0.73 8.47
N CYS A 87 -9.65 0.93 9.50
CA CYS A 87 -10.11 1.05 10.88
C CYS A 87 -11.05 2.23 11.05
N ARG A 88 -10.77 3.34 10.37
CA ARG A 88 -11.66 4.50 10.33
C ARG A 88 -13.02 4.16 9.72
N ASN A 89 -13.03 3.52 8.56
CA ASN A 89 -14.27 3.18 7.85
C ASN A 89 -15.06 2.06 8.53
N LEU A 90 -14.39 1.09 9.17
CA LEU A 90 -15.07 0.09 9.99
C LEU A 90 -15.73 0.73 11.20
N LYS A 91 -15.08 1.66 11.91
CA LYS A 91 -15.72 2.42 12.99
C LYS A 91 -16.96 3.18 12.49
N GLY A 92 -16.93 3.70 11.26
CA GLY A 92 -18.12 4.26 10.60
C GLY A 92 -19.20 3.23 10.23
N ALA A 93 -18.82 1.99 9.92
CA ALA A 93 -19.75 0.91 9.54
C ALA A 93 -20.47 0.26 10.74
N TRP A 94 -19.87 0.29 11.94
CA TRP A 94 -20.53 -0.19 13.17
C TRP A 94 -21.72 0.68 13.59
N ILE A 95 -21.77 1.96 13.18
CA ILE A 95 -22.93 2.84 13.39
C ILE A 95 -24.12 2.42 12.50
N SER A 96 -23.94 1.49 11.55
CA SER A 96 -24.97 1.11 10.57
C SER A 96 -25.38 -0.37 10.63
N LYS A 97 -25.07 -1.10 11.71
CA LYS A 97 -25.68 -2.41 11.95
C LYS A 97 -27.01 -2.22 12.68
N VAL A 98 -28.06 -1.87 11.94
CA VAL A 98 -29.43 -2.13 12.38
C VAL A 98 -29.71 -3.58 12.02
N GLU A 99 -29.93 -4.39 13.06
CA GLU A 99 -30.30 -5.80 12.96
C GLU A 99 -31.61 -5.94 12.15
N GLY A 100 -31.68 -6.93 11.25
CA GLY A 100 -32.97 -7.45 10.77
C GLY A 100 -33.30 -7.40 9.27
N ALA A 101 -32.41 -6.97 8.36
CA ALA A 101 -32.76 -6.96 6.93
C ALA A 101 -32.50 -8.32 6.25
N LYS A 102 -33.55 -9.13 6.07
CA LYS A 102 -33.62 -10.18 5.04
C LYS A 102 -33.70 -9.51 3.66
N GLU A 103 -32.86 -9.96 2.72
CA GLU A 103 -32.77 -9.58 1.28
C GLU A 103 -32.25 -8.17 0.91
N PRO A 104 -31.86 -8.01 -0.37
CA PRO A 104 -30.52 -8.24 -0.90
C PRO A 104 -29.54 -7.13 -0.50
N ILE A 105 -28.26 -7.50 -0.29
CA ILE A 105 -27.17 -6.58 0.10
C ILE A 105 -27.21 -5.29 -0.74
N PRO A 106 -27.55 -4.12 -0.15
CA PRO A 106 -27.62 -2.84 -0.85
C PRO A 106 -26.30 -2.54 -1.57
N LYS A 107 -26.32 -1.87 -2.73
CA LYS A 107 -25.10 -1.53 -3.51
C LYS A 107 -23.99 -0.89 -2.65
N LYS A 108 -24.34 -0.09 -1.64
CA LYS A 108 -23.41 0.49 -0.66
C LYS A 108 -22.72 -0.56 0.22
N GLN A 109 -23.43 -1.60 0.66
CA GLN A 109 -22.84 -2.72 1.41
C GLN A 109 -22.00 -3.64 0.50
N ARG A 110 -22.38 -3.85 -0.77
CA ARG A 110 -21.52 -4.58 -1.72
C ARG A 110 -20.18 -3.87 -1.91
N ALA A 111 -20.20 -2.54 -2.09
CA ALA A 111 -18.97 -1.75 -2.16
C ALA A 111 -18.15 -1.81 -0.86
N ALA A 112 -18.79 -1.86 0.31
CA ALA A 112 -18.11 -2.07 1.59
C ALA A 112 -17.47 -3.46 1.70
N ASN A 113 -18.15 -4.51 1.21
CA ASN A 113 -17.63 -5.88 1.19
C ASN A 113 -16.49 -6.06 0.18
N THR A 114 -16.59 -5.48 -1.02
CA THR A 114 -15.49 -5.47 -2.00
C THR A 114 -14.29 -4.73 -1.43
N ARG A 115 -14.50 -3.59 -0.76
CA ARG A 115 -13.43 -2.89 -0.04
C ARG A 115 -12.83 -3.78 1.05
N ALA A 116 -13.65 -4.46 1.86
CA ALA A 116 -13.18 -5.35 2.91
C ALA A 116 -12.36 -6.55 2.37
N GLN A 117 -12.77 -7.15 1.26
CA GLN A 117 -12.00 -8.19 0.58
C GLN A 117 -10.66 -7.66 0.05
N GLN A 118 -10.66 -6.49 -0.59
CA GLN A 118 -9.43 -5.82 -1.04
C GLN A 118 -8.49 -5.53 0.15
N TYR A 119 -9.04 -5.13 1.30
CA TYR A 119 -8.29 -4.91 2.53
C TYR A 119 -7.64 -6.16 3.12
N ASN A 120 -8.27 -7.33 2.98
CA ASN A 120 -7.71 -8.60 3.43
C ASN A 120 -6.61 -9.09 2.47
N TYR A 121 -6.81 -8.94 1.15
CA TYR A 121 -5.75 -9.18 0.17
C TYR A 121 -4.54 -8.28 0.39
N ASP A 122 -4.76 -6.99 0.61
CA ASP A 122 -3.67 -6.05 0.89
C ASP A 122 -2.93 -6.40 2.20
N ASP A 123 -3.62 -6.94 3.22
CA ASP A 123 -3.00 -7.40 4.47
C ASP A 123 -2.12 -8.63 4.29
N ALA A 124 -2.58 -9.62 3.52
CA ALA A 124 -1.80 -10.82 3.22
C ALA A 124 -0.50 -10.47 2.48
N VAL A 125 -0.57 -9.57 1.49
CA VAL A 125 0.62 -9.13 0.74
C VAL A 125 1.55 -8.28 1.62
N SER A 126 1.00 -7.41 2.49
CA SER A 126 1.82 -6.63 3.43
C SER A 126 2.62 -7.54 4.36
N ARG A 127 1.98 -8.59 4.92
CA ARG A 127 2.68 -9.53 5.81
C ARG A 127 3.76 -10.32 5.07
N ALA A 128 3.52 -10.76 3.85
CA ALA A 128 4.50 -11.47 3.03
C ALA A 128 5.72 -10.57 2.74
N PHE A 129 5.48 -9.33 2.30
CA PHE A 129 6.54 -8.35 2.05
C PHE A 129 7.34 -8.00 3.30
N HIS A 130 6.68 -7.86 4.45
CA HIS A 130 7.38 -7.59 5.71
C HIS A 130 8.19 -8.78 6.22
N LYS A 131 7.74 -10.01 5.95
CA LYS A 131 8.57 -11.20 6.20
C LYS A 131 9.85 -11.13 5.38
N LEU A 132 9.78 -10.74 4.11
CA LEU A 132 10.95 -10.55 3.25
C LEU A 132 11.88 -9.44 3.77
N LEU A 133 11.32 -8.33 4.25
CA LEU A 133 12.09 -7.25 4.89
C LEU A 133 12.82 -7.69 6.17
N ARG A 134 12.16 -8.50 7.02
CA ARG A 134 12.80 -9.09 8.20
C ARG A 134 13.86 -10.11 7.84
N CYS A 135 13.66 -10.90 6.78
CA CYS A 135 14.67 -11.85 6.30
C CYS A 135 15.89 -11.14 5.70
N ALA A 136 15.69 -10.03 4.97
CA ALA A 136 16.79 -9.22 4.42
C ALA A 136 17.65 -8.55 5.52
N SER A 137 17.09 -8.34 6.71
CA SER A 137 17.81 -7.80 7.88
C SER A 137 18.55 -8.88 8.70
N ILE A 138 18.42 -10.16 8.36
CA ILE A 138 19.13 -11.27 9.03
C ILE A 138 20.44 -11.66 8.29
N GLY A 139 20.85 -10.91 7.26
CA GLY A 139 22.09 -11.16 6.49
C GLY A 139 23.10 -10.01 6.49
N GLY A 140 22.96 -9.01 7.36
CA GLY A 140 23.82 -7.82 7.39
C GLY A 140 24.40 -7.55 8.76
N ALA A 141 25.29 -8.41 9.22
CA ALA A 141 26.33 -8.15 10.21
C ALA A 141 27.46 -9.16 10.01
#